data_AF-C3KDY9-F1
#
_entry.id   AF-C3KDY9-F1
#
_cell.length_a   1.000
_cell.length_b   1.000
_cell.length_c   1.000
_cell.angle_alpha   90.00
_cell.angle_beta   90.00
_cell.angle_gamma   90.00
#
_symmetry.space_group_name_H-M   'P 1'
#
loop_
_entity.id
_entity.type
_entity.pdbx_description
1 polymer ?
#
loop_
_entity_poly.entity_id
_entity_poly.type
_entity_poly.pdbx_seq_one_letter_code
_entity_poly.pdbx_strand_id
1 'polypeptide(L)'
;MIPVILSGGSGSRLWPLSRKQFPKQFLALTGEHTLFQQTLERLVFEGMDTPIVVCNKDHRFIVNEQLANRKLECQRILMEPFGRNTAPAVALTAMMLVNEGRDELMLVLPADHVIDDQKALQRALALATVAAERGEMVLFGVPATRPETGYGYIKSTNDSLLPEGVSRVQQFVEKPDEKRAVEFVKSGGYFWNSGMFLFRASRFLEELKKHDPDIYDTCVLTLERSEQTADTVTLDDATFACCPDNSIDYAVMEKTQRACVVPLSAGWSDVGCWASLWAVNDKDIHGNVSKGDVVIQDSRNCMIHGNGKLVSVIGLDNIVVVETKDAMMIAHKDKVQGVKQMVSTLNDQGRSETQNHCEVYRPWGSYDSVDMGGRFQVKHISVKPGACLSLQMHHHRAEHWIVVSGTAEVTCDENVFLLTENQSTYIPIASVHRLRNPGKIPLEIIEVQSGSYLGEDDIERFEDIYGRSTPVERGVSVKTIAQ
;
A
#
# COMPACT_ATOMS: atom_id res chain seq x y z
N MET A 1 10.93 7.72 -19.49
CA MET A 1 10.97 6.40 -18.81
C MET A 1 9.81 6.39 -17.85
N ILE A 2 9.04 5.31 -17.78
CA ILE A 2 7.80 5.27 -17.00
C ILE A 2 8.04 4.52 -15.69
N PRO A 3 7.81 5.14 -14.52
CA PRO A 3 7.77 4.41 -13.26
C PRO A 3 6.52 3.53 -13.15
N VAL A 4 6.72 2.31 -12.68
CA VAL A 4 5.67 1.36 -12.32
C VAL A 4 5.78 1.06 -10.84
N ILE A 5 4.85 1.60 -10.07
CA ILE A 5 4.86 1.55 -8.61
C ILE A 5 4.03 0.37 -8.13
N LEU A 6 4.68 -0.66 -7.60
CA LEU A 6 4.04 -1.86 -7.06
C LEU A 6 3.60 -1.61 -5.60
N SER A 7 2.29 -1.49 -5.40
CA SER A 7 1.64 -1.18 -4.12
C SER A 7 0.65 -2.29 -3.70
N GLY A 8 1.01 -3.56 -3.94
CA GLY A 8 0.18 -4.74 -3.60
C GLY A 8 0.51 -5.41 -2.26
N GLY A 9 1.61 -5.02 -1.59
CA GLY A 9 2.05 -5.65 -0.34
C GLY A 9 1.07 -5.42 0.82
N SER A 10 0.87 -6.43 1.68
CA SER A 10 0.03 -6.34 2.88
C SER A 10 0.78 -5.89 4.14
N GLY A 11 2.12 -5.96 4.15
CA GLY A 11 2.95 -5.37 5.21
C GLY A 11 2.86 -6.00 6.60
N SER A 12 2.33 -7.22 6.77
CA SER A 12 1.94 -7.80 8.07
C SER A 12 3.00 -7.85 9.19
N ARG A 13 4.29 -7.78 8.85
CA ARG A 13 5.39 -7.78 9.83
C ARG A 13 5.48 -6.49 10.65
N LEU A 14 4.77 -5.44 10.26
CA LEU A 14 4.65 -4.18 11.00
C LEU A 14 3.32 -4.07 11.75
N TRP A 15 2.62 -5.18 11.98
CA TRP A 15 1.54 -5.22 12.94
C TRP A 15 2.06 -4.78 14.32
N PRO A 16 1.31 -4.01 15.12
CA PRO A 16 -0.08 -3.60 14.97
C PRO A 16 -0.26 -2.25 14.27
N LEU A 17 0.74 -1.73 13.56
CA LEU A 17 0.53 -0.50 12.78
C LEU A 17 -0.04 -0.82 11.39
N SER A 18 0.53 -1.82 10.71
CA SER A 18 -0.01 -2.29 9.43
C SER A 18 -1.25 -3.17 9.62
N ARG A 19 -2.21 -3.05 8.71
CA ARG A 19 -3.42 -3.89 8.60
C ARG A 19 -3.60 -4.32 7.14
N LYS A 20 -4.42 -5.34 6.89
CA LYS A 20 -4.73 -5.76 5.50
C LYS A 20 -5.30 -4.61 4.66
N GLN A 21 -6.19 -3.80 5.24
CA GLN A 21 -6.78 -2.64 4.56
C GLN A 21 -5.93 -1.36 4.62
N PHE A 22 -4.92 -1.33 5.49
CA PHE A 22 -3.98 -0.21 5.62
C PHE A 22 -2.53 -0.73 5.66
N PRO A 23 -1.99 -1.18 4.52
CA PRO A 23 -0.67 -1.77 4.48
C PRO A 23 0.49 -0.79 4.70
N LYS A 24 1.70 -1.34 4.86
CA LYS A 24 2.88 -0.57 5.26
C LYS A 24 3.26 0.59 4.34
N GLN A 25 3.00 0.50 3.04
CA GLN A 25 3.34 1.57 2.10
C GLN A 25 2.61 2.88 2.41
N PHE A 26 1.44 2.81 3.05
CA PHE A 26 0.66 3.99 3.42
C PHE A 26 0.95 4.48 4.85
N LEU A 27 2.00 3.96 5.49
CA LEU A 27 2.45 4.40 6.81
C LEU A 27 3.59 5.42 6.67
N ALA A 28 3.50 6.51 7.41
CA ALA A 28 4.61 7.44 7.60
C ALA A 28 5.57 6.88 8.65
N LEU A 29 6.60 6.14 8.22
CA LEU A 29 7.46 5.35 9.12
C LEU A 29 8.82 5.97 9.42
N THR A 30 9.36 6.74 8.48
CA THR A 30 10.72 7.34 8.54
C THR A 30 10.69 8.86 8.45
N GLY A 31 9.51 9.46 8.65
CA GLY A 31 9.30 10.90 8.56
C GLY A 31 7.82 11.24 8.62
N GLU A 32 7.47 12.36 7.99
CA GLU A 32 6.09 12.87 7.91
C GLU A 32 5.29 12.24 6.76
N HIS A 33 5.95 11.89 5.65
CA HIS A 33 5.29 11.32 4.47
C HIS A 33 5.27 9.79 4.53
N THR A 34 4.26 9.19 3.90
CA THR A 34 4.16 7.74 3.77
C THR A 34 5.22 7.18 2.83
N LEU A 35 5.57 5.90 2.95
CA LEU A 35 6.55 5.27 2.05
C LEU A 35 6.13 5.38 0.57
N PHE A 36 4.83 5.27 0.29
CA PHE A 36 4.25 5.45 -1.03
C PHE A 36 4.48 6.87 -1.55
N GLN A 37 4.18 7.89 -0.74
CA GLN A 37 4.42 9.29 -1.09
C GLN A 37 5.91 9.58 -1.30
N GLN A 38 6.78 9.10 -0.40
CA GLN A 38 8.23 9.25 -0.53
C GLN A 38 8.77 8.61 -1.82
N THR A 39 8.19 7.47 -2.24
CA THR A 39 8.56 6.78 -3.48
C THR A 39 8.17 7.57 -4.72
N LEU A 40 7.01 8.22 -4.72
CA LEU A 40 6.59 9.07 -5.83
C LEU A 40 7.41 10.37 -5.88
N GLU A 41 7.61 11.03 -4.74
CA GLU A 41 8.33 12.30 -4.65
C GLU A 41 9.80 12.18 -5.12
N ARG A 42 10.48 11.07 -4.78
CA ARG A 42 11.87 10.87 -5.21
C ARG A 42 12.03 10.68 -6.72
N LEU A 43 10.93 10.39 -7.43
CA LEU A 43 10.90 10.17 -8.88
C LEU A 43 10.51 11.43 -9.66
N VAL A 44 10.23 12.55 -8.98
CA VAL A 44 9.94 13.85 -9.63
C VAL A 44 11.25 14.52 -10.04
N PHE A 45 11.80 14.11 -11.19
CA PHE A 45 12.95 14.75 -11.83
C PHE A 45 12.90 14.58 -13.37
N GLU A 46 13.73 15.34 -14.07
CA GLU A 46 13.75 15.38 -15.55
C GLU A 46 14.02 13.99 -16.17
N GLY A 47 13.25 13.63 -17.20
CA GLY A 47 13.36 12.35 -17.90
C GLY A 47 12.47 11.22 -17.37
N MET A 48 11.75 11.48 -16.27
CA MET A 48 10.73 10.57 -15.73
C MET A 48 9.33 10.97 -16.20
N ASP A 49 8.57 10.01 -16.72
CA ASP A 49 7.17 10.19 -17.07
C ASP A 49 6.26 10.05 -15.83
N THR A 50 5.01 10.47 -15.97
CA THR A 50 3.99 10.29 -14.93
C THR A 50 3.82 8.78 -14.60
N PRO A 51 3.84 8.38 -13.31
CA PRO A 51 3.88 6.98 -12.92
C PRO A 51 2.59 6.21 -13.22
N ILE A 52 2.71 4.90 -13.38
CA ILE A 52 1.60 3.94 -13.28
C ILE A 52 1.65 3.31 -11.90
N VAL A 53 0.52 3.28 -11.19
CA VAL A 53 0.41 2.63 -9.88
C VAL A 53 -0.33 1.31 -10.04
N VAL A 54 0.25 0.23 -9.50
CA VAL A 54 -0.41 -1.08 -9.41
C VAL A 54 -0.77 -1.33 -7.95
N CYS A 55 -2.05 -1.52 -7.64
CA CYS A 55 -2.49 -1.76 -6.27
C CYS A 55 -3.66 -2.74 -6.23
N ASN A 56 -3.99 -3.25 -5.04
CA ASN A 56 -5.24 -3.98 -4.86
C ASN A 56 -6.45 -3.02 -5.03
N LYS A 57 -7.56 -3.51 -5.60
CA LYS A 57 -8.80 -2.72 -5.77
C LYS A 57 -9.32 -2.12 -4.46
N ASP A 58 -9.14 -2.81 -3.34
CA ASP A 58 -9.54 -2.35 -2.01
C ASP A 58 -8.70 -1.13 -1.54
N HIS A 59 -7.51 -0.94 -2.11
CA HIS A 59 -6.61 0.17 -1.79
C HIS A 59 -6.78 1.38 -2.72
N ARG A 60 -7.68 1.32 -3.71
CA ARG A 60 -7.91 2.41 -4.67
C ARG A 60 -8.15 3.77 -3.99
N PHE A 61 -8.95 3.79 -2.92
CA PHE A 61 -9.31 5.05 -2.27
C PHE A 61 -8.15 5.67 -1.51
N ILE A 62 -7.37 4.86 -0.80
CA ILE A 62 -6.19 5.34 -0.09
C ILE A 62 -5.09 5.78 -1.05
N VAL A 63 -4.86 5.07 -2.16
CA VAL A 63 -3.92 5.50 -3.20
C VAL A 63 -4.30 6.88 -3.74
N ASN A 64 -5.57 7.08 -4.13
CA ASN A 64 -6.04 8.37 -4.62
C ASN A 64 -5.94 9.48 -3.57
N GLU A 65 -6.21 9.17 -2.31
CA GLU A 65 -6.08 10.12 -1.20
C GLU A 65 -4.62 10.56 -1.02
N GLN A 66 -3.70 9.61 -1.00
CA GLN A 66 -2.28 9.85 -0.80
C GLN A 66 -1.67 10.68 -1.93
N LEU A 67 -2.10 10.43 -3.17
CA LEU A 67 -1.77 11.22 -4.35
C LEU A 67 -2.30 12.65 -4.22
N ALA A 68 -3.59 12.81 -3.92
CA ALA A 68 -4.25 14.12 -3.81
C ALA A 68 -3.63 14.99 -2.72
N ASN A 69 -3.32 14.42 -1.54
CA ASN A 69 -2.72 15.15 -0.41
C ASN A 69 -1.38 15.80 -0.74
N ARG A 70 -0.63 15.23 -1.70
CA ARG A 70 0.67 15.72 -2.13
C ARG A 70 0.63 16.38 -3.50
N LYS A 71 -0.56 16.48 -4.11
CA LYS A 71 -0.75 16.96 -5.49
C LYS A 71 0.14 16.19 -6.48
N LEU A 72 0.27 14.89 -6.24
CA LEU A 72 0.97 13.97 -7.12
C LEU A 72 0.00 13.41 -8.14
N GLU A 73 0.48 13.15 -9.34
CA GLU A 73 -0.31 12.60 -10.43
C GLU A 73 0.20 11.20 -10.80
N CYS A 74 -0.72 10.35 -11.26
CA CYS A 74 -0.40 9.08 -11.91
C CYS A 74 -1.13 9.05 -13.26
N GLN A 75 -0.53 8.44 -14.29
CA GLN A 75 -1.19 8.34 -15.60
C GLN A 75 -2.31 7.30 -15.56
N ARG A 76 -2.12 6.23 -14.77
CA ARG A 76 -3.11 5.16 -14.58
C ARG A 76 -2.94 4.46 -13.23
N ILE A 77 -4.04 3.91 -12.74
CA ILE A 77 -4.07 2.95 -11.62
C ILE A 77 -4.57 1.60 -12.13
N LEU A 78 -3.73 0.57 -12.04
CA LEU A 78 -4.07 -0.82 -12.35
C LEU A 78 -4.48 -1.53 -11.05
N MET A 79 -5.71 -2.02 -11.01
CA MET A 79 -6.36 -2.52 -9.81
C MET A 79 -6.49 -4.04 -9.83
N GLU A 80 -5.69 -4.69 -9.00
CA GLU A 80 -5.71 -6.14 -8.81
C GLU A 80 -6.87 -6.55 -7.88
N PRO A 81 -7.68 -7.57 -8.23
CA PRO A 81 -8.75 -8.04 -7.35
C PRO A 81 -8.22 -8.74 -6.10
N PHE A 82 -7.10 -9.44 -6.23
CA PHE A 82 -6.34 -10.09 -5.15
C PHE A 82 -4.86 -10.16 -5.59
N GLY A 83 -3.93 -10.34 -4.65
CA GLY A 83 -2.51 -10.39 -5.01
C GLY A 83 -2.12 -11.69 -5.73
N ARG A 84 -1.31 -11.57 -6.79
CA ARG A 84 -0.61 -12.69 -7.48
C ARG A 84 0.90 -12.46 -7.60
N ASN A 85 1.45 -11.70 -6.65
CA ASN A 85 2.87 -11.32 -6.59
C ASN A 85 3.30 -10.49 -7.82
N THR A 86 4.60 -10.25 -8.00
CA THR A 86 5.08 -9.16 -8.86
C THR A 86 5.10 -9.46 -10.36
N ALA A 87 5.20 -10.72 -10.80
CA ALA A 87 5.30 -11.03 -12.23
C ALA A 87 4.02 -10.65 -13.00
N PRO A 88 2.80 -11.04 -12.56
CA PRO A 88 1.56 -10.66 -13.25
C PRO A 88 1.33 -9.15 -13.27
N ALA A 89 1.59 -8.47 -12.14
CA ALA A 89 1.46 -7.01 -12.03
C ALA A 89 2.30 -6.26 -13.07
N VAL A 90 3.57 -6.66 -13.23
CA VAL A 90 4.47 -6.06 -14.23
C VAL A 90 4.07 -6.46 -15.65
N ALA A 91 3.64 -7.71 -15.87
CA ALA A 91 3.21 -8.22 -17.17
C ALA A 91 1.99 -7.46 -17.71
N LEU A 92 0.95 -7.31 -16.90
CA LEU A 92 -0.25 -6.57 -17.28
C LEU A 92 0.07 -5.11 -17.59
N THR A 93 0.94 -4.48 -16.80
CA THR A 93 1.37 -3.10 -17.06
C THR A 93 2.15 -2.98 -18.37
N ALA A 94 3.09 -3.89 -18.64
CA ALA A 94 3.85 -3.92 -19.89
C ALA A 94 2.96 -4.20 -21.11
N MET A 95 2.02 -5.15 -21.01
CA MET A 95 1.06 -5.46 -22.08
C MET A 95 0.16 -4.28 -22.40
N MET A 96 -0.32 -3.58 -21.37
CA MET A 96 -1.12 -2.38 -21.54
C MET A 96 -0.36 -1.31 -22.34
N LEU A 97 0.89 -1.02 -21.97
CA LEU A 97 1.73 -0.07 -22.70
C LEU A 97 1.95 -0.51 -24.16
N VAL A 98 2.34 -1.76 -24.39
CA VAL A 98 2.58 -2.29 -25.73
C VAL A 98 1.33 -2.25 -26.61
N ASN A 99 0.15 -2.53 -26.05
CA ASN A 99 -1.13 -2.45 -26.76
C ASN A 99 -1.51 -1.02 -27.13
N GLU A 100 -1.04 -0.01 -26.38
CA GLU A 100 -1.17 1.41 -26.71
C GLU A 100 -0.16 1.87 -27.79
N GLY A 101 0.65 0.95 -28.32
CA GLY A 101 1.73 1.27 -29.26
C GLY A 101 2.95 1.91 -28.60
N ARG A 102 3.07 1.77 -27.27
CA ARG A 102 4.14 2.33 -26.45
C ARG A 102 5.14 1.24 -26.05
N ASP A 103 6.43 1.52 -26.14
CA ASP A 103 7.49 0.55 -25.82
C ASP A 103 8.68 1.21 -25.13
N GLU A 104 8.42 2.13 -24.21
CA GLU A 104 9.45 2.82 -23.45
C GLU A 104 10.07 1.90 -22.37
N LEU A 105 11.11 2.41 -21.71
CA LEU A 105 11.67 1.77 -20.53
C LEU A 105 10.70 1.90 -19.34
N MET A 106 10.46 0.77 -18.67
CA MET A 106 9.71 0.66 -17.42
C MET A 106 10.67 0.55 -16.24
N LEU A 107 10.60 1.51 -15.32
CA LEU A 107 11.26 1.42 -14.02
C LEU A 107 10.27 0.84 -13.02
N VAL A 108 10.43 -0.43 -12.66
CA VAL A 108 9.58 -1.10 -11.68
C VAL A 108 10.15 -0.86 -10.28
N LEU A 109 9.35 -0.29 -9.38
CA LEU A 109 9.74 -0.05 -7.98
C LEU A 109 8.66 -0.53 -7.00
N PRO A 110 9.07 -1.13 -5.87
CA PRO A 110 8.19 -1.31 -4.72
C PRO A 110 7.84 0.04 -4.07
N ALA A 111 6.59 0.18 -3.63
CA ALA A 111 6.07 1.39 -2.99
C ALA A 111 6.54 1.59 -1.53
N ASP A 112 7.26 0.63 -0.98
CA ASP A 112 7.43 0.40 0.45
C ASP A 112 8.91 0.36 0.88
N HIS A 113 9.80 0.97 0.09
CA HIS A 113 11.24 1.04 0.34
C HIS A 113 11.70 2.45 0.74
N VAL A 114 12.68 2.51 1.62
CA VAL A 114 13.40 3.74 1.99
C VAL A 114 14.67 3.84 1.16
N ILE A 115 14.95 5.03 0.64
CA ILE A 115 16.15 5.39 -0.10
C ILE A 115 16.53 6.81 0.32
N ASP A 116 17.63 6.94 1.04
CA ASP A 116 18.03 8.23 1.65
C ASP A 116 18.80 9.13 0.67
N ASP A 117 19.65 8.55 -0.19
CA ASP A 117 20.47 9.32 -1.13
C ASP A 117 19.85 9.33 -2.54
N GLN A 118 19.04 10.36 -2.80
CA GLN A 118 18.39 10.58 -4.09
C GLN A 118 19.41 10.78 -5.24
N LYS A 119 20.57 11.39 -4.97
CA LYS A 119 21.60 11.60 -6.01
C LYS A 119 22.27 10.29 -6.39
N ALA A 120 22.50 9.40 -5.43
CA ALA A 120 22.99 8.05 -5.72
C ALA A 120 21.99 7.24 -6.54
N LEU A 121 20.68 7.35 -6.24
CA LEU A 121 19.63 6.74 -7.05
C LEU A 121 19.66 7.25 -8.49
N GLN A 122 19.71 8.58 -8.70
CA GLN A 122 19.75 9.16 -10.04
C GLN A 122 20.99 8.72 -10.85
N ARG A 123 22.17 8.63 -10.21
CA ARG A 123 23.38 8.10 -10.85
C ARG A 123 23.20 6.63 -11.26
N ALA A 124 22.62 5.80 -10.40
CA ALA A 124 22.35 4.40 -10.71
C ALA A 124 21.33 4.27 -11.86
N LEU A 125 20.28 5.08 -11.87
CA LEU A 125 19.28 5.12 -12.94
C LEU A 125 19.88 5.55 -14.29
N ALA A 126 20.79 6.53 -14.30
CA ALA A 126 21.47 6.95 -15.52
C ALA A 126 22.30 5.80 -16.14
N LEU A 127 23.06 5.06 -15.32
CA LEU A 127 23.82 3.88 -15.78
C LEU A 127 22.89 2.76 -16.26
N ALA A 128 21.84 2.48 -15.49
CA ALA A 128 20.85 1.46 -15.82
C ALA A 128 20.13 1.76 -17.14
N THR A 129 19.82 3.03 -17.40
CA THR A 129 19.17 3.48 -18.65
C THR A 129 20.00 3.09 -19.87
N VAL A 130 21.32 3.31 -19.82
CA VAL A 130 22.21 2.97 -20.95
C VAL A 130 22.21 1.46 -21.23
N ALA A 131 22.18 0.61 -20.20
CA ALA A 131 22.11 -0.84 -20.36
C ALA A 131 20.72 -1.30 -20.85
N ALA A 132 19.65 -0.76 -20.28
CA ALA A 132 18.27 -1.10 -20.64
C ALA A 132 17.93 -0.71 -22.09
N GLU A 133 18.44 0.43 -22.58
CA GLU A 133 18.32 0.84 -23.99
C GLU A 133 18.99 -0.17 -24.95
N ARG A 134 20.02 -0.89 -24.50
CA ARG A 134 20.64 -1.98 -25.27
C ARG A 134 19.88 -3.31 -25.20
N GLY A 135 18.71 -3.32 -24.54
CA GLY A 135 17.86 -4.50 -24.39
C GLY A 135 18.29 -5.44 -23.26
N GLU A 136 19.11 -4.96 -22.31
CA GLU A 136 19.41 -5.70 -21.08
C GLU A 136 18.30 -5.53 -20.04
N MET A 137 18.19 -6.47 -19.10
CA MET A 137 17.25 -6.38 -17.96
C MET A 137 18.03 -6.05 -16.70
N VAL A 138 17.85 -4.81 -16.22
CA VAL A 138 18.71 -4.25 -15.18
C VAL A 138 18.08 -4.44 -13.81
N LEU A 139 18.86 -4.96 -12.88
CA LEU A 139 18.58 -5.01 -11.44
C LEU A 139 19.41 -3.95 -10.71
N PHE A 140 18.91 -3.47 -9.58
CA PHE A 140 19.67 -2.57 -8.69
C PHE A 140 20.16 -3.36 -7.48
N GLY A 141 21.48 -3.50 -7.36
CA GLY A 141 22.13 -4.34 -6.36
C GLY A 141 22.68 -3.53 -5.20
N VAL A 142 22.21 -3.78 -3.97
CA VAL A 142 22.76 -3.15 -2.76
C VAL A 142 23.93 -3.99 -2.24
N PRO A 143 25.10 -3.44 -1.90
CA PRO A 143 26.22 -4.23 -1.41
C PRO A 143 25.83 -5.11 -0.20
N ALA A 144 26.03 -6.42 -0.31
CA ALA A 144 25.66 -7.35 0.75
C ALA A 144 26.67 -7.29 1.90
N THR A 145 26.34 -6.58 2.97
CA THR A 145 27.25 -6.33 4.11
C THR A 145 27.01 -7.26 5.31
N ARG A 146 25.89 -8.00 5.33
CA ARG A 146 25.53 -8.96 6.38
C ARG A 146 24.76 -10.16 5.81
N PRO A 147 24.71 -11.30 6.50
CA PRO A 147 23.89 -12.42 6.06
C PRO A 147 22.41 -12.10 6.34
N GLU A 148 21.62 -11.89 5.28
CA GLU A 148 20.19 -11.60 5.38
C GLU A 148 19.40 -12.63 4.58
N THR A 149 18.66 -13.51 5.25
CA THR A 149 17.90 -14.59 4.58
C THR A 149 16.62 -14.08 3.92
N GLY A 150 16.19 -12.85 4.22
CA GLY A 150 14.99 -12.24 3.65
C GLY A 150 15.16 -11.70 2.23
N TYR A 151 16.38 -11.57 1.72
CA TYR A 151 16.69 -10.93 0.43
C TYR A 151 17.18 -11.90 -0.62
N GLY A 152 16.96 -11.56 -1.89
CA GLY A 152 17.67 -12.19 -3.01
C GLY A 152 19.13 -11.76 -3.08
N TYR A 153 20.00 -12.67 -3.49
CA TYR A 153 21.43 -12.44 -3.68
C TYR A 153 21.80 -12.53 -5.16
N ILE A 154 22.53 -11.53 -5.64
CA ILE A 154 22.99 -11.37 -7.00
C ILE A 154 24.50 -11.51 -7.01
N LYS A 155 25.02 -12.56 -7.64
CA LYS A 155 26.43 -12.68 -7.96
C LYS A 155 26.71 -11.98 -9.28
N SER A 156 27.64 -11.03 -9.25
CA SER A 156 28.02 -10.26 -10.42
C SER A 156 29.33 -10.78 -11.04
N THR A 157 29.47 -10.58 -12.36
CA THR A 157 30.75 -10.75 -13.07
C THR A 157 30.94 -9.59 -14.05
N ASN A 158 32.19 -9.21 -14.28
CA ASN A 158 32.51 -8.23 -15.30
C ASN A 158 32.19 -8.80 -16.70
N ASP A 159 31.64 -7.96 -17.56
CA ASP A 159 31.31 -8.27 -18.95
C ASP A 159 31.66 -7.05 -19.80
N SER A 160 32.61 -7.19 -20.71
CA SER A 160 33.11 -6.10 -21.56
C SER A 160 32.07 -5.58 -22.57
N LEU A 161 30.97 -6.31 -22.79
CA LEU A 161 29.88 -5.89 -23.66
C LEU A 161 28.93 -4.91 -22.96
N LEU A 162 28.96 -4.87 -21.63
CA LEU A 162 28.14 -3.96 -20.83
C LEU A 162 28.80 -2.59 -20.66
N PRO A 163 28.01 -1.53 -20.43
CA PRO A 163 28.55 -0.22 -20.07
C PRO A 163 29.39 -0.28 -18.79
N GLU A 164 30.35 0.63 -18.66
CA GLU A 164 31.13 0.78 -17.42
C GLU A 164 30.20 1.04 -16.22
N GLY A 165 30.48 0.37 -15.09
CA GLY A 165 29.64 0.44 -13.89
C GLY A 165 28.43 -0.52 -13.89
N VAL A 166 28.25 -1.31 -14.96
CA VAL A 166 27.22 -2.35 -15.06
C VAL A 166 27.91 -3.73 -15.12
N SER A 167 27.39 -4.70 -14.37
CA SER A 167 27.95 -6.06 -14.34
C SER A 167 26.91 -7.09 -14.77
N ARG A 168 27.35 -8.17 -15.40
CA ARG A 168 26.46 -9.28 -15.78
C ARG A 168 26.06 -10.05 -14.53
N VAL A 169 24.79 -10.47 -14.43
CA VAL A 169 24.36 -11.38 -13.38
C VAL A 169 24.85 -12.78 -13.74
N GLN A 170 25.78 -13.31 -12.96
CA GLN A 170 26.25 -14.70 -13.10
C GLN A 170 25.27 -15.67 -12.46
N GLN A 171 24.71 -15.28 -11.31
CA GLN A 171 23.80 -16.10 -10.53
C GLN A 171 22.87 -15.21 -9.74
N PHE A 172 21.59 -15.56 -9.73
CA PHE A 172 20.59 -14.99 -8.84
C PHE A 172 20.08 -16.11 -7.92
N VAL A 173 19.97 -15.82 -6.63
CA VAL A 173 19.45 -16.75 -5.62
C VAL A 173 18.48 -16.01 -4.70
N GLU A 174 17.19 -16.25 -4.83
CA GLU A 174 16.19 -15.65 -3.94
C GLU A 174 16.16 -16.31 -2.55
N LYS A 175 16.23 -15.50 -1.49
CA LYS A 175 16.02 -15.90 -0.07
C LYS A 175 16.79 -17.17 0.35
N PRO A 176 18.13 -17.13 0.35
CA PRO A 176 18.94 -18.28 0.73
C PRO A 176 18.79 -18.62 2.22
N ASP A 177 19.15 -19.84 2.59
CA ASP A 177 19.32 -20.21 4.00
C ASP A 177 20.48 -19.43 4.65
N GLU A 178 20.53 -19.43 5.98
CA GLU A 178 21.52 -18.69 6.77
C GLU A 178 22.96 -19.08 6.42
N LYS A 179 23.21 -20.37 6.16
CA LYS A 179 24.57 -20.87 5.83
C LYS A 179 25.04 -20.28 4.50
N ARG A 180 24.18 -20.30 3.48
CA ARG A 180 24.46 -19.73 2.16
C ARG A 180 24.59 -18.20 2.23
N ALA A 181 23.75 -17.52 3.00
CA ALA A 181 23.85 -16.07 3.18
C ALA A 181 25.22 -15.68 3.79
N VAL A 182 25.69 -16.43 4.80
CA VAL A 182 27.02 -16.24 5.39
C VAL A 182 28.13 -16.49 4.36
N GLU A 183 28.01 -17.53 3.55
CA GLU A 183 28.98 -17.85 2.50
C GLU A 183 29.06 -16.74 1.44
N PHE A 184 27.91 -16.24 0.96
CA PHE A 184 27.84 -15.19 -0.05
C PHE A 184 28.55 -13.91 0.42
N VAL A 185 28.24 -13.45 1.64
CA VAL A 185 28.87 -12.26 2.21
C VAL A 185 30.37 -12.45 2.40
N LYS A 186 30.80 -13.63 2.88
CA LYS A 186 32.24 -13.94 3.05
C LYS A 186 33.00 -13.99 1.73
N SER A 187 32.37 -14.51 0.67
CA SER A 187 33.00 -14.65 -0.65
C SER A 187 33.16 -13.31 -1.39
N GLY A 188 32.35 -12.30 -1.06
CA GLY A 188 32.36 -11.00 -1.71
C GLY A 188 31.79 -11.04 -3.14
N GLY A 189 31.59 -9.86 -3.74
CA GLY A 189 31.05 -9.74 -5.11
C GLY A 189 29.54 -10.06 -5.23
N TYR A 190 28.86 -10.17 -4.09
CA TYR A 190 27.42 -10.33 -4.01
C TYR A 190 26.71 -9.02 -3.65
N PHE A 191 25.54 -8.83 -4.26
CA PHE A 191 24.62 -7.76 -3.95
C PHE A 191 23.30 -8.33 -3.47
N TRP A 192 22.60 -7.63 -2.59
CA TRP A 192 21.19 -7.87 -2.36
C TRP A 192 20.35 -7.31 -3.51
N ASN A 193 19.35 -8.07 -3.93
CA ASN A 193 18.31 -7.60 -4.82
C ASN A 193 17.45 -6.56 -4.10
N SER A 194 17.43 -5.33 -4.63
CA SER A 194 16.58 -4.25 -4.08
C SER A 194 15.11 -4.37 -4.46
N GLY A 195 14.74 -5.32 -5.33
CA GLY A 195 13.38 -5.44 -5.87
C GLY A 195 13.02 -4.37 -6.90
N MET A 196 13.97 -3.52 -7.28
CA MET A 196 13.83 -2.56 -8.38
C MET A 196 14.36 -3.14 -9.68
N PHE A 197 13.67 -2.87 -10.77
CA PHE A 197 14.04 -3.35 -12.11
C PHE A 197 13.90 -2.26 -13.16
N LEU A 198 14.73 -2.30 -14.19
CA LEU A 198 14.61 -1.43 -15.36
C LEU A 198 14.81 -2.22 -16.65
N PHE A 199 13.81 -2.18 -17.54
CA PHE A 199 13.85 -2.84 -18.84
C PHE A 199 12.81 -2.23 -19.79
N ARG A 200 12.96 -2.51 -21.08
CA ARG A 200 11.95 -2.18 -22.10
C ARG A 200 10.73 -3.09 -21.96
N ALA A 201 9.53 -2.53 -22.12
CA ALA A 201 8.27 -3.27 -21.96
C ALA A 201 8.21 -4.54 -22.83
N SER A 202 8.47 -4.40 -24.14
CA SER A 202 8.51 -5.52 -25.09
C SER A 202 9.51 -6.60 -24.71
N ARG A 203 10.71 -6.20 -24.26
CA ARG A 203 11.78 -7.14 -23.87
C ARG A 203 11.38 -7.96 -22.64
N PHE A 204 10.74 -7.35 -21.65
CA PHE A 204 10.22 -8.09 -20.51
C PHE A 204 9.17 -9.11 -20.93
N LEU A 205 8.24 -8.72 -21.80
CA LEU A 205 7.18 -9.61 -22.31
C LEU A 205 7.74 -10.78 -23.12
N GLU A 206 8.78 -10.57 -23.93
CA GLU A 206 9.48 -11.63 -24.66
C GLU A 206 10.12 -12.65 -23.72
N GLU A 207 10.85 -12.19 -22.70
CA GLU A 207 11.51 -13.06 -21.71
C GLU A 207 10.47 -13.77 -20.82
N LEU A 208 9.38 -13.09 -20.43
CA LEU A 208 8.27 -13.71 -19.70
C LEU A 208 7.62 -14.82 -20.52
N LYS A 209 7.27 -14.56 -21.77
CA LYS A 209 6.65 -15.57 -22.66
C LYS A 209 7.54 -16.82 -22.83
N LYS A 210 8.86 -16.62 -22.85
CA LYS A 210 9.84 -17.70 -22.97
C LYS A 210 9.96 -18.54 -21.69
N HIS A 211 9.88 -17.91 -20.52
CA HIS A 211 10.25 -18.52 -19.24
C HIS A 211 9.05 -18.91 -18.35
N ASP A 212 7.90 -18.29 -18.57
CA ASP A 212 6.63 -18.52 -17.88
C ASP A 212 5.43 -18.16 -18.80
N PRO A 213 5.17 -18.97 -19.85
CA PRO A 213 4.10 -18.70 -20.80
C PRO A 213 2.71 -18.71 -20.16
N ASP A 214 2.51 -19.46 -19.07
CA ASP A 214 1.22 -19.53 -18.36
C ASP A 214 0.82 -18.17 -17.76
N ILE A 215 1.78 -17.46 -17.15
CA ILE A 215 1.56 -16.08 -16.68
C ILE A 215 1.28 -15.17 -17.89
N TYR A 216 2.09 -15.27 -18.94
CA TYR A 216 1.93 -14.42 -20.13
C TYR A 216 0.52 -14.58 -20.75
N ASP A 217 0.12 -15.79 -21.10
CA ASP A 217 -1.15 -16.05 -21.79
C ASP A 217 -2.35 -15.69 -20.90
N THR A 218 -2.26 -15.94 -19.59
CA THR A 218 -3.32 -15.55 -18.65
C THR A 218 -3.43 -14.04 -18.50
N CYS A 219 -2.30 -13.31 -18.48
CA CYS A 219 -2.31 -11.85 -18.41
C CYS A 219 -2.93 -11.22 -19.67
N VAL A 220 -2.66 -11.78 -20.85
CA VAL A 220 -3.30 -11.33 -22.10
C VAL A 220 -4.82 -11.45 -21.99
N LEU A 221 -5.32 -12.64 -21.65
CA LEU A 221 -6.76 -12.88 -21.53
C LEU A 221 -7.42 -12.04 -20.44
N THR A 222 -6.71 -11.83 -19.32
CA THR A 222 -7.19 -10.98 -18.23
C THR A 222 -7.37 -9.55 -18.74
N LEU A 223 -6.36 -8.98 -19.39
CA LEU A 223 -6.38 -7.60 -19.85
C LEU A 223 -7.46 -7.36 -20.93
N GLU A 224 -7.68 -8.32 -21.83
CA GLU A 224 -8.75 -8.27 -22.84
C GLU A 224 -10.16 -8.21 -22.24
N ARG A 225 -10.36 -8.84 -21.07
CA ARG A 225 -11.64 -8.89 -20.35
C ARG A 225 -11.79 -7.82 -19.27
N SER A 226 -10.72 -7.10 -18.99
CA SER A 226 -10.68 -6.08 -17.95
C SER A 226 -11.44 -4.83 -18.37
N GLU A 227 -12.02 -4.14 -17.39
CA GLU A 227 -12.66 -2.85 -17.62
C GLU A 227 -11.61 -1.74 -17.60
N GLN A 228 -11.59 -0.93 -18.67
CA GLN A 228 -10.60 0.14 -18.83
C GLN A 228 -11.30 1.49 -18.97
N THR A 229 -10.83 2.46 -18.20
CA THR A 229 -11.20 3.88 -18.30
C THR A 229 -9.97 4.68 -18.74
N ALA A 230 -10.03 6.02 -18.73
CA ALA A 230 -8.87 6.85 -19.07
C ALA A 230 -7.76 6.73 -18.00
N ASP A 231 -8.14 6.66 -16.72
CA ASP A 231 -7.27 6.76 -15.55
C ASP A 231 -7.16 5.45 -14.75
N THR A 232 -8.04 4.47 -14.97
CA THR A 232 -8.04 3.22 -14.20
C THR A 232 -8.25 1.97 -15.05
N VAL A 233 -7.66 0.85 -14.62
CA VAL A 233 -7.89 -0.49 -15.18
C VAL A 233 -8.31 -1.42 -14.04
N THR A 234 -9.53 -1.95 -14.12
CA THR A 234 -10.04 -2.96 -13.19
C THR A 234 -9.87 -4.34 -13.81
N LEU A 235 -8.99 -5.17 -13.23
CA LEU A 235 -8.73 -6.49 -13.79
C LEU A 235 -9.93 -7.43 -13.65
N ASP A 236 -10.17 -8.28 -14.66
CA ASP A 236 -11.19 -9.33 -14.59
C ASP A 236 -10.86 -10.37 -13.51
N ASP A 237 -11.68 -10.41 -12.45
CA ASP A 237 -11.53 -11.31 -11.31
C ASP A 237 -11.42 -12.80 -11.71
N ALA A 238 -12.29 -13.26 -12.61
CA ALA A 238 -12.41 -14.68 -12.93
C ALA A 238 -11.20 -15.20 -13.71
N THR A 239 -10.73 -14.45 -14.71
CA THR A 239 -9.56 -14.84 -15.51
C THR A 239 -8.27 -14.66 -14.71
N PHE A 240 -8.15 -13.59 -13.93
CA PHE A 240 -6.96 -13.34 -13.10
C PHE A 240 -6.80 -14.39 -11.98
N ALA A 241 -7.88 -15.04 -11.54
CA ALA A 241 -7.84 -16.13 -10.56
C ALA A 241 -7.07 -17.37 -11.06
N CYS A 242 -6.97 -17.53 -12.38
CA CYS A 242 -6.22 -18.60 -13.01
C CYS A 242 -4.73 -18.27 -13.16
N CYS A 243 -4.32 -17.02 -12.93
CA CYS A 243 -2.94 -16.60 -13.11
C CYS A 243 -2.04 -17.19 -12.00
N PRO A 244 -0.89 -17.79 -12.34
CA PRO A 244 0.07 -18.25 -11.34
C PRO A 244 0.50 -17.12 -10.39
N ASP A 245 0.60 -17.43 -9.09
CA ASP A 245 1.12 -16.51 -8.07
C ASP A 245 2.65 -16.63 -8.02
N ASN A 246 3.34 -15.70 -8.70
CA ASN A 246 4.80 -15.76 -8.85
C ASN A 246 5.44 -14.37 -8.89
N SER A 247 6.66 -14.26 -8.38
CA SER A 247 7.44 -13.01 -8.45
C SER A 247 8.21 -12.93 -9.76
N ILE A 248 8.49 -11.71 -10.22
CA ILE A 248 9.37 -11.45 -11.38
C ILE A 248 10.76 -12.08 -11.22
N ASP A 249 11.25 -12.16 -9.98
CA ASP A 249 12.54 -12.76 -9.61
C ASP A 249 12.62 -14.21 -10.09
N TYR A 250 11.69 -15.06 -9.63
CA TYR A 250 11.59 -16.47 -10.03
C TYR A 250 11.08 -16.67 -11.46
N ALA A 251 10.09 -15.90 -11.90
CA ALA A 251 9.45 -16.11 -13.20
C ALA A 251 10.43 -15.84 -14.35
N VAL A 252 11.26 -14.79 -14.21
CA VAL A 252 12.10 -14.26 -15.30
C VAL A 252 13.56 -14.07 -14.89
N MET A 253 13.85 -13.33 -13.81
CA MET A 253 15.21 -12.85 -13.52
C MET A 253 16.21 -13.96 -13.20
N GLU A 254 15.77 -15.02 -12.52
CA GLU A 254 16.61 -16.20 -12.25
C GLU A 254 16.97 -17.02 -13.50
N LYS A 255 16.17 -16.91 -14.56
CA LYS A 255 16.27 -17.79 -15.76
C LYS A 255 16.89 -17.09 -16.95
N THR A 256 16.75 -15.77 -17.03
CA THR A 256 17.20 -14.98 -18.17
C THR A 256 18.73 -14.88 -18.25
N GLN A 257 19.24 -14.78 -19.48
CA GLN A 257 20.67 -14.51 -19.74
C GLN A 257 20.96 -13.01 -19.94
N ARG A 258 19.92 -12.16 -19.93
CA ARG A 258 20.01 -10.71 -20.15
C ARG A 258 20.05 -9.91 -18.84
N ALA A 259 20.05 -10.58 -17.70
CA ALA A 259 20.10 -9.90 -16.42
C ALA A 259 21.48 -9.24 -16.22
N CYS A 260 21.48 -7.96 -15.88
CA CYS A 260 22.65 -7.22 -15.43
C CYS A 260 22.31 -6.44 -14.16
N VAL A 261 23.33 -6.02 -13.42
CA VAL A 261 23.18 -5.35 -12.12
C VAL A 261 23.96 -4.05 -12.11
N VAL A 262 23.32 -3.01 -11.57
CA VAL A 262 23.93 -1.72 -11.25
C VAL A 262 24.03 -1.59 -9.74
N PRO A 263 25.22 -1.28 -9.18
CA PRO A 263 25.37 -1.05 -7.74
C PRO A 263 24.52 0.14 -7.25
N LEU A 264 23.75 -0.07 -6.19
CA LEU A 264 22.92 0.94 -5.53
C LEU A 264 23.40 1.15 -4.09
N SER A 265 24.26 2.15 -3.91
CA SER A 265 24.70 2.61 -2.59
C SER A 265 23.97 3.90 -2.23
N ALA A 266 22.67 3.79 -1.93
CA ALA A 266 21.77 4.94 -1.78
C ALA A 266 21.04 4.99 -0.43
N GLY A 267 21.59 4.33 0.62
CA GLY A 267 20.89 4.21 1.91
C GLY A 267 19.60 3.39 1.81
N TRP A 268 19.61 2.32 1.02
CA TRP A 268 18.42 1.51 0.76
C TRP A 268 18.03 0.65 1.97
N SER A 269 16.73 0.56 2.25
CA SER A 269 16.14 -0.36 3.23
C SER A 269 14.73 -0.80 2.78
N ASP A 270 14.41 -2.08 2.94
CA ASP A 270 13.11 -2.67 2.60
C ASP A 270 12.01 -2.41 3.67
N VAL A 271 12.42 -1.87 4.82
CA VAL A 271 11.57 -1.67 6.01
C VAL A 271 10.74 -2.92 6.34
N GLY A 272 11.38 -4.10 6.27
CA GLY A 272 10.68 -5.37 6.36
C GLY A 272 10.20 -5.76 7.77
N CYS A 273 10.72 -5.12 8.82
CA CYS A 273 10.32 -5.36 10.21
C CYS A 273 10.66 -4.19 11.13
N TRP A 274 10.22 -4.25 12.39
CA TRP A 274 10.49 -3.23 13.40
C TRP A 274 11.98 -3.04 13.73
N ALA A 275 12.80 -4.08 13.59
CA ALA A 275 14.25 -3.94 13.76
C ALA A 275 14.87 -3.10 12.63
N SER A 276 14.38 -3.26 11.39
CA SER A 276 14.78 -2.41 10.25
C SER A 276 14.39 -0.95 10.49
N LEU A 277 13.20 -0.71 11.07
CA LEU A 277 12.75 0.64 11.43
C LEU A 277 13.63 1.30 12.49
N TRP A 278 13.99 0.56 13.54
CA TRP A 278 14.93 1.05 14.54
C TRP A 278 16.29 1.39 13.93
N ALA A 279 16.75 0.62 12.95
CA ALA A 279 18.03 0.84 12.29
C ALA A 279 18.05 2.17 11.50
N VAL A 280 17.00 2.46 10.73
CA VAL A 280 16.93 3.63 9.83
C VAL A 280 16.52 4.94 10.51
N ASN A 281 15.90 4.89 11.68
CA ASN A 281 15.52 6.10 12.42
C ASN A 281 16.68 6.60 13.31
N ASP A 282 16.67 7.92 13.55
CA ASP A 282 17.57 8.59 14.47
C ASP A 282 17.36 8.09 15.90
N LYS A 283 18.47 7.92 16.62
CA LYS A 283 18.51 7.36 17.97
C LYS A 283 18.91 8.42 18.98
N ASP A 284 18.37 8.33 20.18
CA ASP A 284 18.84 9.11 21.33
C ASP A 284 20.21 8.64 21.84
N ILE A 285 20.72 9.29 22.88
CA ILE A 285 22.01 8.95 23.53
C ILE A 285 22.06 7.54 24.14
N HIS A 286 20.92 6.89 24.32
CA HIS A 286 20.76 5.55 24.87
C HIS A 286 20.39 4.52 23.78
N GLY A 287 20.42 4.92 22.50
CA GLY A 287 20.09 4.05 21.38
C GLY A 287 18.60 3.80 21.19
N ASN A 288 17.71 4.57 21.84
CA ASN A 288 16.27 4.44 21.68
C ASN A 288 15.76 5.22 20.47
N VAL A 289 14.70 4.71 19.85
CA VAL A 289 13.89 5.40 18.86
C VAL A 289 12.48 5.55 19.45
N SER A 290 11.96 6.76 19.48
CA SER A 290 10.63 7.08 20.00
C SER A 290 9.80 7.85 18.98
N LYS A 291 8.55 7.45 18.80
CA LYS A 291 7.55 8.16 17.98
C LYS A 291 6.23 8.26 18.73
N GLY A 292 5.61 9.45 18.72
CA GLY A 292 4.40 9.74 19.47
C GLY A 292 4.66 10.19 20.91
N ASP A 293 3.63 10.14 21.76
CA ASP A 293 3.71 10.50 23.18
C ASP A 293 4.39 9.38 23.98
N VAL A 294 5.70 9.50 24.21
CA VAL A 294 6.55 8.44 24.78
C VAL A 294 7.41 8.98 25.92
N VAL A 295 7.43 8.27 27.04
CA VAL A 295 8.32 8.53 28.18
C VAL A 295 9.21 7.32 28.41
N ILE A 296 10.53 7.54 28.38
CA ILE A 296 11.54 6.49 28.54
C ILE A 296 12.36 6.79 29.81
N GLN A 297 12.43 5.82 30.72
CA GLN A 297 13.28 5.90 31.90
C GLN A 297 14.14 4.64 32.00
N ASP A 298 15.44 4.80 32.30
CA ASP A 298 16.39 3.70 32.54
C ASP A 298 16.35 2.58 31.48
N SER A 299 16.09 2.93 30.22
CA SER A 299 15.89 1.97 29.12
C SER A 299 16.78 2.31 27.92
N ARG A 300 17.21 1.29 27.16
CA ARG A 300 18.17 1.44 26.06
C ARG A 300 17.87 0.55 24.87
N ASN A 301 18.33 0.95 23.69
CA ASN A 301 18.18 0.19 22.43
C ASN A 301 16.73 -0.18 22.05
N CYS A 302 15.74 0.58 22.53
CA CYS A 302 14.32 0.31 22.35
C CYS A 302 13.75 1.01 21.10
N MET A 303 12.69 0.45 20.52
CA MET A 303 11.85 1.10 19.51
C MET A 303 10.44 1.26 20.09
N ILE A 304 9.99 2.48 20.30
CA ILE A 304 8.71 2.75 20.93
C ILE A 304 7.88 3.63 20.01
N HIS A 305 6.71 3.13 19.62
CA HIS A 305 5.78 3.85 18.78
C HIS A 305 4.43 3.93 19.50
N GLY A 306 4.10 5.12 19.98
CA GLY A 306 2.75 5.47 20.43
C GLY A 306 1.92 6.01 19.26
N ASN A 307 0.65 5.64 19.16
CA ASN A 307 -0.27 6.11 18.13
C ASN A 307 -1.68 6.37 18.71
N GLY A 308 -1.70 7.11 19.82
CA GLY A 308 -2.94 7.57 20.47
C GLY A 308 -2.79 7.75 21.98
N LYS A 309 -2.07 6.86 22.66
CA LYS A 309 -1.87 6.91 24.11
C LYS A 309 -0.42 7.22 24.49
N LEU A 310 -0.24 7.73 25.71
CA LEU A 310 1.06 7.82 26.36
C LEU A 310 1.64 6.41 26.56
N VAL A 311 2.83 6.16 26.03
CA VAL A 311 3.58 4.92 26.25
C VAL A 311 4.77 5.21 27.16
N SER A 312 4.83 4.53 28.31
CA SER A 312 5.94 4.67 29.27
C SER A 312 6.70 3.36 29.41
N VAL A 313 8.03 3.41 29.35
CA VAL A 313 8.91 2.23 29.59
C VAL A 313 9.96 2.54 30.65
N ILE A 314 10.21 1.58 31.54
CA ILE A 314 11.13 1.73 32.66
C ILE A 314 12.00 0.48 32.79
N GLY A 315 13.33 0.62 32.73
CA GLY A 315 14.26 -0.49 32.99
C GLY A 315 14.35 -1.56 31.90
N LEU A 316 13.97 -1.25 30.65
CA LEU A 316 13.89 -2.22 29.55
C LEU A 316 15.03 -2.05 28.54
N ASP A 317 15.45 -3.17 27.93
CA ASP A 317 16.55 -3.20 26.97
C ASP A 317 16.15 -4.01 25.74
N ASN A 318 16.48 -3.50 24.54
CA ASN A 318 16.24 -4.18 23.27
C ASN A 318 14.78 -4.62 23.03
N ILE A 319 13.81 -3.80 23.43
CA ILE A 319 12.40 -4.09 23.16
C ILE A 319 11.84 -3.21 22.04
N VAL A 320 10.78 -3.71 21.43
CA VAL A 320 9.89 -3.00 20.53
C VAL A 320 8.53 -2.92 21.20
N VAL A 321 8.00 -1.70 21.34
CA VAL A 321 6.64 -1.42 21.82
C VAL A 321 5.91 -0.63 20.76
N VAL A 322 4.77 -1.14 20.31
CA VAL A 322 3.95 -0.46 19.30
C VAL A 322 2.52 -0.46 19.80
N GLU A 323 1.97 0.73 19.95
CA GLU A 323 0.61 0.98 20.40
C GLU A 323 -0.20 1.57 19.25
N THR A 324 -1.41 1.02 19.06
CA THR A 324 -2.49 1.57 18.25
C THR A 324 -3.76 1.63 19.10
N LYS A 325 -4.76 2.36 18.60
CA LYS A 325 -6.05 2.55 19.30
C LYS A 325 -6.66 1.23 19.82
N ASP A 326 -6.58 0.18 19.01
CA ASP A 326 -7.19 -1.13 19.20
C ASP A 326 -6.24 -2.23 19.70
N ALA A 327 -4.92 -2.06 19.58
CA ALA A 327 -3.95 -3.13 19.86
C ALA A 327 -2.59 -2.61 20.35
N MET A 328 -1.88 -3.45 21.10
CA MET A 328 -0.51 -3.18 21.52
C MET A 328 0.34 -4.44 21.29
N MET A 329 1.55 -4.24 20.75
CA MET A 329 2.54 -5.29 20.56
C MET A 329 3.81 -4.94 21.29
N ILE A 330 4.30 -5.91 22.06
CA ILE A 330 5.56 -5.82 22.78
C ILE A 330 6.37 -7.06 22.42
N ALA A 331 7.59 -6.86 21.94
CA ALA A 331 8.49 -7.95 21.60
C ALA A 331 9.93 -7.57 21.88
N HIS A 332 10.77 -8.56 22.17
CA HIS A 332 12.22 -8.35 22.07
C HIS A 332 12.60 -8.09 20.61
N LYS A 333 13.51 -7.15 20.36
CA LYS A 333 13.91 -6.69 19.02
C LYS A 333 14.38 -7.84 18.13
N ASP A 334 15.09 -8.82 18.69
CA ASP A 334 15.58 -10.00 17.96
C ASP A 334 14.48 -11.02 17.59
N LYS A 335 13.25 -10.86 18.12
CA LYS A 335 12.12 -11.77 17.90
C LYS A 335 11.01 -11.17 17.02
N VAL A 336 11.19 -9.95 16.51
CA VAL A 336 10.16 -9.24 15.72
C VAL A 336 9.79 -9.93 14.41
N GLN A 337 10.62 -10.83 13.89
CA GLN A 337 10.25 -11.68 12.74
C GLN A 337 9.07 -12.60 13.05
N GLY A 338 8.85 -12.94 14.32
CA GLY A 338 7.71 -13.74 14.79
C GLY A 338 6.35 -13.06 14.67
N VAL A 339 6.30 -11.75 14.40
CA VAL A 339 5.03 -11.00 14.22
C VAL A 339 4.18 -11.61 13.10
N LYS A 340 4.80 -12.10 12.01
CA LYS A 340 4.06 -12.75 10.92
C LYS A 340 3.28 -13.98 11.40
N GLN A 341 3.89 -14.78 12.28
CA GLN A 341 3.24 -15.96 12.85
C GLN A 341 2.10 -15.55 13.80
N MET A 342 2.33 -14.54 14.64
CA MET A 342 1.30 -13.99 15.52
C MET A 342 0.07 -13.51 14.73
N VAL A 343 0.27 -12.75 13.65
CA VAL A 343 -0.81 -12.29 12.76
C VAL A 343 -1.58 -13.47 12.15
N SER A 344 -0.88 -14.54 11.76
CA SER A 344 -1.55 -15.77 11.29
C SER A 344 -2.46 -16.36 12.36
N THR A 345 -1.98 -16.49 13.59
CA THR A 345 -2.78 -17.01 14.71
C THR A 345 -4.01 -16.13 15.00
N LEU A 346 -3.87 -14.81 14.94
CA LEU A 346 -5.00 -13.88 15.12
C LEU A 346 -6.03 -14.01 13.98
N ASN A 347 -5.57 -14.21 12.73
CA ASN A 347 -6.47 -14.48 11.60
C ASN A 347 -7.24 -15.79 11.78
N ASP A 348 -6.57 -16.85 12.23
CA ASP A 348 -7.20 -18.16 12.47
C ASP A 348 -8.26 -18.08 13.59
N GLN A 349 -8.11 -17.13 14.51
CA GLN A 349 -9.07 -16.81 15.56
C GLN A 349 -10.21 -15.88 15.10
N GLY A 350 -10.21 -15.44 13.84
CA GLY A 350 -11.24 -14.53 13.31
C GLY A 350 -11.18 -13.11 13.90
N ARG A 351 -10.02 -12.69 14.41
CA ARG A 351 -9.84 -11.37 15.03
C ARG A 351 -9.81 -10.25 14.01
N SER A 352 -10.40 -9.10 14.34
CA SER A 352 -10.51 -7.95 13.44
C SER A 352 -9.26 -7.08 13.41
N GLU A 353 -8.44 -7.12 14.47
CA GLU A 353 -7.24 -6.30 14.68
C GLU A 353 -6.11 -6.60 13.66
N THR A 354 -6.28 -7.55 12.75
CA THR A 354 -5.34 -7.81 11.65
C THR A 354 -5.88 -7.34 10.30
N GLN A 355 -7.20 -7.16 10.19
CA GLN A 355 -7.91 -6.90 8.93
C GLN A 355 -8.12 -5.40 8.73
N ASN A 356 -8.80 -4.79 9.70
CA ASN A 356 -9.30 -3.42 9.59
C ASN A 356 -8.39 -2.49 10.38
N HIS A 357 -8.03 -1.36 9.77
CA HIS A 357 -7.51 -0.24 10.52
C HIS A 357 -8.69 0.51 11.15
N CYS A 358 -8.50 1.16 12.29
CA CYS A 358 -9.58 1.90 12.94
C CYS A 358 -10.14 2.95 11.98
N GLU A 359 -9.24 3.64 11.26
CA GLU A 359 -9.57 4.59 10.20
C GLU A 359 -9.58 3.94 8.81
N VAL A 360 -10.66 4.15 8.07
CA VAL A 360 -10.93 3.57 6.76
C VAL A 360 -11.29 4.68 5.75
N TYR A 361 -10.59 4.71 4.61
CA TYR A 361 -10.77 5.72 3.57
C TYR A 361 -11.86 5.34 2.55
N ARG A 362 -12.60 6.35 2.10
CA ARG A 362 -13.72 6.26 1.15
C ARG A 362 -13.66 7.42 0.15
N PRO A 363 -14.35 7.33 -1.01
CA PRO A 363 -14.33 8.41 -2.00
C PRO A 363 -14.74 9.77 -1.42
N TRP A 364 -15.68 9.77 -0.47
CA TRP A 364 -16.21 10.97 0.17
C TRP A 364 -15.40 11.47 1.37
N GLY A 365 -14.39 10.73 1.85
CA GLY A 365 -13.66 11.07 3.08
C GLY A 365 -13.15 9.82 3.82
N SER A 366 -13.35 9.75 5.13
CA SER A 366 -12.96 8.60 5.96
C SER A 366 -13.94 8.38 7.11
N TYR A 367 -13.88 7.19 7.72
CA TYR A 367 -14.47 6.98 9.03
C TYR A 367 -13.49 6.24 9.95
N ASP A 368 -13.58 6.51 11.24
CA ASP A 368 -12.78 5.90 12.30
C ASP A 368 -13.68 5.22 13.33
N SER A 369 -13.41 3.96 13.67
CA SER A 369 -14.15 3.25 14.71
C SER A 369 -13.66 3.68 16.09
N VAL A 370 -14.50 4.42 16.83
CA VAL A 370 -14.16 5.00 18.13
C VAL A 370 -14.43 4.02 19.27
N ASP A 371 -15.59 3.36 19.25
CA ASP A 371 -15.99 2.38 20.26
C ASP A 371 -16.95 1.35 19.66
N MET A 372 -16.97 0.14 20.23
CA MET A 372 -17.85 -0.94 19.79
C MET A 372 -18.21 -1.85 20.96
N GLY A 373 -19.50 -2.13 21.09
CA GLY A 373 -20.03 -3.11 22.03
C GLY A 373 -21.02 -4.05 21.36
N GLY A 374 -21.59 -4.98 22.13
CA GLY A 374 -22.45 -6.03 21.57
C GLY A 374 -23.72 -5.54 20.88
N ARG A 375 -24.15 -4.28 21.10
CA ARG A 375 -25.36 -3.70 20.51
C ARG A 375 -25.19 -2.27 19.98
N PHE A 376 -23.96 -1.76 19.98
CA PHE A 376 -23.67 -0.41 19.50
C PHE A 376 -22.31 -0.34 18.82
N GLN A 377 -22.17 0.61 17.90
CA GLN A 377 -20.90 1.00 17.32
C GLN A 377 -20.86 2.52 17.20
N VAL A 378 -19.74 3.14 17.60
CA VAL A 378 -19.52 4.56 17.45
C VAL A 378 -18.45 4.79 16.40
N LYS A 379 -18.78 5.60 15.39
CA LYS A 379 -17.85 6.00 14.33
C LYS A 379 -17.68 7.51 14.33
N HIS A 380 -16.46 7.94 14.06
CA HIS A 380 -16.16 9.31 13.69
C HIS A 380 -16.03 9.39 12.17
N ILE A 381 -16.90 10.15 11.50
CA ILE A 381 -16.99 10.23 10.04
C ILE A 381 -16.54 11.62 9.60
N SER A 382 -15.52 11.69 8.74
CA SER A 382 -15.07 12.91 8.09
C SER A 382 -15.50 12.90 6.63
N VAL A 383 -16.29 13.90 6.21
CA VAL A 383 -16.77 14.07 4.83
C VAL A 383 -16.13 15.30 4.19
N LYS A 384 -15.47 15.10 3.04
CA LYS A 384 -14.80 16.16 2.28
C LYS A 384 -15.80 17.22 1.78
N PRO A 385 -15.35 18.48 1.61
CA PRO A 385 -16.17 19.53 1.01
C PRO A 385 -16.81 19.10 -0.32
N GLY A 386 -18.12 19.28 -0.45
CA GLY A 386 -18.89 18.92 -1.65
C GLY A 386 -19.18 17.43 -1.84
N ALA A 387 -18.61 16.54 -1.02
CA ALA A 387 -18.81 15.09 -1.14
C ALA A 387 -20.07 14.62 -0.39
N CYS A 388 -20.52 13.40 -0.70
CA CYS A 388 -21.65 12.76 -0.03
C CYS A 388 -21.44 11.26 0.16
N LEU A 389 -22.16 10.67 1.11
CA LEU A 389 -22.29 9.22 1.23
C LEU A 389 -23.29 8.71 0.18
N SER A 390 -23.29 7.40 -0.08
CA SER A 390 -24.31 6.79 -0.94
C SER A 390 -25.70 6.98 -0.33
N LEU A 391 -26.73 7.02 -1.18
CA LEU A 391 -28.11 6.89 -0.69
C LEU A 391 -28.29 5.44 -0.29
N GLN A 392 -28.58 5.21 0.99
CA GLN A 392 -28.51 3.89 1.58
C GLN A 392 -29.60 3.68 2.63
N MET A 393 -29.77 2.43 3.04
CA MET A 393 -30.69 2.01 4.09
C MET A 393 -30.14 0.76 4.78
N HIS A 394 -30.48 0.59 6.05
CA HIS A 394 -30.06 -0.55 6.86
C HIS A 394 -31.29 -1.23 7.45
N HIS A 395 -31.32 -2.57 7.46
CA HIS A 395 -32.49 -3.31 7.94
C HIS A 395 -32.47 -3.56 9.45
N HIS A 396 -31.31 -3.55 10.09
CA HIS A 396 -31.15 -4.07 11.45
C HIS A 396 -30.60 -3.07 12.47
N ARG A 397 -30.31 -1.84 12.04
CA ARG A 397 -29.77 -0.78 12.90
C ARG A 397 -30.43 0.56 12.66
N ALA A 398 -30.51 1.34 13.73
CA ALA A 398 -30.76 2.77 13.69
C ALA A 398 -29.44 3.51 13.91
N GLU A 399 -29.40 4.78 13.51
CA GLU A 399 -28.20 5.61 13.63
C GLU A 399 -28.55 6.95 14.29
N HIS A 400 -27.63 7.49 15.08
CA HIS A 400 -27.72 8.84 15.61
C HIS A 400 -26.50 9.62 15.14
N TRP A 401 -26.72 10.71 14.43
CA TRP A 401 -25.65 11.53 13.87
C TRP A 401 -25.55 12.85 14.61
N ILE A 402 -24.35 13.20 15.04
CA ILE A 402 -24.05 14.44 15.77
C ILE A 402 -22.99 15.20 14.98
N VAL A 403 -23.28 16.43 14.58
CA VAL A 403 -22.30 17.28 13.87
C VAL A 403 -21.32 17.85 14.88
N VAL A 404 -20.05 17.48 14.75
CA VAL A 404 -18.96 18.00 15.59
C VAL A 404 -18.42 19.32 15.03
N SER A 405 -18.24 19.37 13.71
CA SER A 405 -17.68 20.54 12.99
C SER A 405 -18.26 20.62 11.58
N GLY A 406 -18.56 21.83 11.10
CA GLY A 406 -19.05 22.07 9.74
C GLY A 406 -20.57 22.04 9.59
N THR A 407 -21.05 21.70 8.39
CA THR A 407 -22.49 21.67 8.05
C THR A 407 -22.82 20.40 7.28
N ALA A 408 -23.81 19.67 7.76
CA ALA A 408 -24.35 18.48 7.13
C ALA A 408 -25.66 18.79 6.42
N GLU A 409 -25.82 18.34 5.19
CA GLU A 409 -27.11 18.17 4.54
C GLU A 409 -27.51 16.70 4.69
N VAL A 410 -28.59 16.46 5.43
CA VAL A 410 -29.11 15.12 5.71
C VAL A 410 -30.36 14.90 4.88
N THR A 411 -30.37 13.81 4.13
CA THR A 411 -31.59 13.22 3.56
C THR A 411 -32.03 12.10 4.47
N CYS A 412 -33.29 12.11 4.90
CA CYS A 412 -33.94 11.01 5.62
C CYS A 412 -35.37 10.85 5.09
N ASP A 413 -35.59 9.76 4.35
CA ASP A 413 -36.78 9.49 3.54
C ASP A 413 -37.09 10.66 2.60
N GLU A 414 -38.24 11.33 2.76
CA GLU A 414 -38.65 12.46 1.93
C GLU A 414 -38.05 13.80 2.38
N ASN A 415 -37.44 13.85 3.57
CA ASN A 415 -36.98 15.10 4.17
C ASN A 415 -35.50 15.36 3.87
N VAL A 416 -35.18 16.58 3.44
CA VAL A 416 -33.82 17.08 3.30
C VAL A 416 -33.66 18.33 4.16
N PHE A 417 -32.71 18.32 5.09
CA PHE A 417 -32.49 19.42 6.02
C PHE A 417 -31.01 19.59 6.37
N LEU A 418 -30.66 20.78 6.88
CA LEU A 418 -29.29 21.09 7.30
C LEU A 418 -29.12 20.92 8.81
N LEU A 419 -27.97 20.41 9.21
CA LEU A 419 -27.49 20.40 10.57
C LEU A 419 -26.15 21.14 10.66
N THR A 420 -25.99 21.97 11.68
CA THR A 420 -24.74 22.66 12.03
C THR A 420 -24.15 22.09 13.32
N GLU A 421 -22.98 22.60 13.72
CA GLU A 421 -22.26 22.16 14.90
C GLU A 421 -23.14 22.01 16.14
N ASN A 422 -22.94 20.91 16.86
CA ASN A 422 -23.67 20.50 18.05
C ASN A 422 -25.17 20.19 17.82
N GLN A 423 -25.66 20.18 16.58
CA GLN A 423 -26.96 19.64 16.23
C GLN A 423 -26.86 18.14 15.92
N SER A 424 -27.99 17.44 16.02
CA SER A 424 -28.03 16.00 15.79
C SER A 424 -29.34 15.55 15.17
N THR A 425 -29.33 14.36 14.57
CA THR A 425 -30.54 13.71 14.05
C THR A 425 -30.50 12.22 14.33
N TYR A 426 -31.69 11.64 14.44
CA TYR A 426 -31.92 10.20 14.50
C TYR A 426 -32.32 9.69 13.12
N ILE A 427 -31.69 8.62 12.67
CA ILE A 427 -32.01 7.89 11.43
C ILE A 427 -32.69 6.58 11.83
N PRO A 428 -34.00 6.45 11.57
CA PRO A 428 -34.74 5.23 11.91
C PRO A 428 -34.28 4.00 11.12
N ILE A 429 -34.56 2.82 11.69
CA ILE A 429 -34.36 1.54 11.00
C ILE A 429 -35.19 1.54 9.71
N ALA A 430 -34.60 1.03 8.62
CA ALA A 430 -35.22 0.96 7.31
C ALA A 430 -35.57 2.31 6.64
N SER A 431 -35.10 3.43 7.19
CA SER A 431 -35.20 4.74 6.51
C SER A 431 -34.11 4.88 5.45
N VAL A 432 -34.48 5.40 4.29
CA VAL A 432 -33.54 5.71 3.21
C VAL A 432 -32.86 7.05 3.53
N HIS A 433 -31.54 7.05 3.65
CA HIS A 433 -30.81 8.22 4.13
C HIS A 433 -29.50 8.47 3.38
N ARG A 434 -29.04 9.73 3.45
CA ARG A 434 -27.78 10.19 2.87
C ARG A 434 -27.23 11.36 3.69
N LEU A 435 -25.91 11.35 3.89
CA LEU A 435 -25.15 12.47 4.45
C LEU A 435 -24.37 13.18 3.33
N ARG A 436 -24.48 14.50 3.22
CA ARG A 436 -23.71 15.32 2.29
C ARG A 436 -23.06 16.48 3.03
N ASN A 437 -21.83 16.84 2.61
CA ASN A 437 -21.17 18.06 3.05
C ASN A 437 -21.34 19.15 1.96
N PRO A 438 -22.32 20.06 2.06
CA PRO A 438 -22.47 21.18 1.13
C PRO A 438 -21.44 22.30 1.37
N GLY A 439 -20.65 22.22 2.44
CA GLY A 439 -19.73 23.25 2.89
C GLY A 439 -18.41 23.27 2.13
N LYS A 440 -17.52 24.17 2.59
CA LYS A 440 -16.16 24.37 2.05
C LYS A 440 -15.04 23.83 2.96
N ILE A 441 -15.40 23.35 4.14
CA ILE A 441 -14.50 22.72 5.12
C ILE A 441 -14.93 21.27 5.36
N PRO A 442 -14.05 20.38 5.83
CA PRO A 442 -14.44 19.03 6.23
C PRO A 442 -15.60 19.05 7.24
N LEU A 443 -16.55 18.15 7.03
CA LEU A 443 -17.66 17.90 7.94
C LEU A 443 -17.29 16.72 8.82
N GLU A 444 -17.31 16.92 10.13
CA GLU A 444 -17.00 15.89 11.12
C GLU A 444 -18.29 15.48 11.86
N ILE A 445 -18.60 14.18 11.86
CA ILE A 445 -19.79 13.60 12.48
C ILE A 445 -19.41 12.49 13.44
N ILE A 446 -20.06 12.44 14.61
CA ILE A 446 -20.13 11.21 15.40
C ILE A 446 -21.42 10.48 15.04
N GLU A 447 -21.26 9.27 14.53
CA GLU A 447 -22.34 8.34 14.27
C GLU A 447 -22.38 7.29 15.38
N VAL A 448 -23.53 7.16 16.04
CA VAL A 448 -23.82 6.08 16.98
C VAL A 448 -24.81 5.13 16.33
N GLN A 449 -24.35 3.95 15.97
CA GLN A 449 -25.19 2.89 15.45
C GLN A 449 -25.71 2.04 16.62
N SER A 450 -26.99 1.68 16.59
CA SER A 450 -27.62 0.84 17.62
C SER A 450 -28.54 -0.20 16.96
N GLY A 451 -28.34 -1.48 17.27
CA GLY A 451 -29.05 -2.56 16.58
C GLY A 451 -28.75 -3.95 17.10
N SER A 452 -29.43 -4.94 16.53
CA SER A 452 -29.11 -6.37 16.75
C SER A 452 -28.01 -6.88 15.82
N TYR A 453 -27.75 -6.16 14.73
CA TYR A 453 -26.71 -6.46 13.75
C TYR A 453 -26.14 -5.14 13.23
N LEU A 454 -24.82 -5.03 13.16
CA LEU A 454 -24.09 -3.80 12.81
C LEU A 454 -23.09 -3.99 11.67
N GLY A 455 -23.15 -5.12 10.97
CA GLY A 455 -22.27 -5.42 9.85
C GLY A 455 -22.47 -4.46 8.67
N GLU A 456 -21.41 -4.21 7.90
CA GLU A 456 -21.44 -3.37 6.69
C GLU A 456 -22.19 -4.04 5.51
N ASP A 457 -22.53 -5.32 5.63
CA ASP A 457 -23.34 -6.09 4.70
C ASP A 457 -24.86 -5.89 4.90
N ASP A 458 -25.28 -5.21 5.97
CA ASP A 458 -26.67 -4.75 6.18
C ASP A 458 -27.04 -3.54 5.29
N ILE A 459 -26.08 -3.00 4.55
CA ILE A 459 -26.24 -1.75 3.79
C ILE A 459 -26.79 -2.03 2.39
N GLU A 460 -28.05 -1.65 2.13
CA GLU A 460 -28.60 -1.56 0.79
C GLU A 460 -28.28 -0.19 0.19
N ARG A 461 -27.68 -0.15 -1.02
CA ARG A 461 -27.31 1.09 -1.72
C ARG A 461 -28.20 1.33 -2.93
N PHE A 462 -28.88 2.46 -2.96
CA PHE A 462 -29.79 2.84 -4.05
C PHE A 462 -29.11 3.70 -5.11
N GLU A 463 -28.29 4.66 -4.66
CA GLU A 463 -27.56 5.55 -5.55
C GLU A 463 -26.14 5.79 -5.00
N ASP A 464 -25.16 5.31 -5.75
CA ASP A 464 -23.74 5.54 -5.48
C ASP A 464 -23.06 6.21 -6.66
N ILE A 465 -22.76 7.50 -6.50
CA ILE A 465 -22.06 8.30 -7.51
C ILE A 465 -20.57 7.92 -7.66
N TYR A 466 -20.09 6.98 -6.84
CA TYR A 466 -18.69 6.51 -6.84
C TYR A 466 -18.51 5.09 -7.39
N GLY A 467 -19.57 4.47 -7.90
CA GLY A 467 -19.50 3.22 -8.65
C GLY A 467 -19.25 1.95 -7.82
N ARG A 468 -19.65 1.92 -6.53
CA ARG A 468 -19.58 0.71 -5.68
C ARG A 468 -20.79 -0.21 -5.83
N SER A 469 -21.81 0.19 -6.59
CA SER A 469 -23.01 -0.61 -6.88
C SER A 469 -23.60 -0.23 -8.24
N THR A 470 -24.16 -1.22 -8.93
CA THR A 470 -25.06 -0.99 -10.08
C THR A 470 -26.34 -0.29 -9.59
N PRO A 471 -26.84 0.76 -10.25
CA PRO A 471 -28.05 1.46 -9.79
C PRO A 471 -29.25 0.52 -9.73
N VAL A 472 -29.97 0.52 -8.60
CA VAL A 472 -31.30 -0.10 -8.52
C VAL A 472 -32.32 0.96 -8.94
N GLU A 473 -32.92 0.81 -10.11
CA GLU A 473 -34.00 1.70 -10.56
C GLU A 473 -35.24 1.56 -9.66
N ARG A 474 -35.34 2.41 -8.63
CA ARG A 474 -36.62 2.78 -8.02
C ARG A 474 -36.68 4.28 -7.82
N GLY A 475 -37.56 4.93 -8.59
CA GLY A 475 -37.75 6.37 -8.56
C GLY A 475 -38.29 6.85 -7.22
N VAL A 476 -37.44 7.54 -6.46
CA VAL A 476 -37.86 8.33 -5.29
C VAL A 476 -37.91 9.79 -5.72
N SER A 477 -39.09 10.40 -5.69
CA SER A 477 -39.28 11.83 -5.96
C SER A 477 -39.02 12.63 -4.69
N VAL A 478 -37.97 13.44 -4.67
CA VAL A 478 -37.66 14.34 -3.55
C VAL A 478 -38.50 15.62 -3.68
N LYS A 479 -39.28 15.98 -2.65
CA LYS A 479 -39.90 17.30 -2.52
C LYS A 479 -39.14 18.13 -1.49
N THR A 480 -38.46 19.19 -1.94
CA THR A 480 -37.86 20.18 -1.05
C THR A 480 -38.96 20.96 -0.33
N ILE A 481 -39.03 20.87 1.00
CA ILE A 481 -39.82 21.78 1.83
C ILE A 481 -38.86 22.81 2.42
N ALA A 482 -38.99 24.07 2.00
CA ALA A 482 -38.32 25.18 2.66
C ALA A 482 -39.10 25.55 3.93
N GLN A 483 -38.42 25.68 5.07
CA GLN A 483 -38.90 26.43 6.23
C GLN A 483 -38.10 27.73 6.36
#